data_AF-A0A428ZB37-F1
#
_entry.id   AF-A0A428ZB37-F1
#
_cell.length_a   1.000
_cell.length_b   1.000
_cell.length_c   1.000
_cell.angle_alpha   90.00
_cell.angle_beta   90.00
_cell.angle_gamma   90.00
#
_symmetry.space_group_name_H-M   'P 1'
#
loop_
_entity.id
_entity.type
_entity.pdbx_description
1 polymer ?
#
loop_
_entity_poly.entity_id
_entity_poly.type
_entity_poly.pdbx_seq_one_letter_code
_entity_poly.pdbx_strand_id
1 'polypeptide(L)'
;MRTVKDTVEEVVTAPAQLIRITAVVRRVVQEMHMGPMDNAARVRVQFLLRECLAELDECLDSSLNAELRRVVRIDLAGCTEKSLHVAMATLLGWLEGLVDGIQMALTAQRLATVADARNKISQEGTALSFNGLNRTTGARESVRTGQYL
;
A
#
# COMPACT_ATOMS: atom_id res chain seq x y z
N MET A 1 15.22 7.35 -12.09
CA MET A 1 14.55 7.54 -10.78
C MET A 1 13.22 6.82 -10.88
N ARG A 2 13.16 5.52 -10.52
CA ARG A 2 11.92 4.73 -10.55
C ARG A 2 11.03 5.20 -9.41
N THR A 3 9.78 5.52 -9.69
CA THR A 3 8.81 5.92 -8.67
C THR A 3 8.13 4.69 -8.09
N VAL A 4 7.70 4.73 -6.83
CA VAL A 4 6.98 3.61 -6.18
C VAL A 4 5.66 3.29 -6.91
N LYS A 5 5.12 4.26 -7.68
CA LYS A 5 3.99 4.03 -8.58
C LYS A 5 4.33 2.98 -9.65
N ASP A 6 5.56 3.02 -10.18
CA ASP A 6 6.07 1.99 -11.08
C ASP A 6 6.13 0.64 -10.34
N THR A 7 6.52 0.61 -9.07
CA THR A 7 6.67 -0.66 -8.33
C THR A 7 5.36 -1.37 -7.97
N VAL A 8 4.20 -0.72 -8.00
CA VAL A 8 2.91 -1.40 -7.73
C VAL A 8 2.25 -1.83 -9.04
N GLU A 9 2.29 -0.97 -10.06
CA GLU A 9 1.81 -1.29 -11.41
C GLU A 9 2.72 -2.33 -12.10
N GLU A 10 3.99 -2.46 -11.70
CA GLU A 10 4.95 -3.45 -12.24
C GLU A 10 4.70 -4.87 -11.71
N VAL A 11 4.10 -5.05 -10.52
CA VAL A 11 3.84 -6.38 -9.92
C VAL A 11 2.37 -6.82 -10.03
N VAL A 12 1.43 -5.87 -10.12
CA VAL A 12 -0.01 -6.15 -10.19
C VAL A 12 -0.62 -5.44 -11.38
N THR A 13 -0.98 -6.23 -12.40
CA THR A 13 -1.55 -5.74 -13.67
C THR A 13 -3.00 -5.29 -13.52
N ALA A 14 -3.76 -5.94 -12.63
CA ALA A 14 -5.21 -5.71 -12.47
C ALA A 14 -5.62 -5.55 -10.98
N PRO A 15 -5.33 -4.40 -10.34
CA PRO A 15 -5.56 -4.21 -8.90
C PRO A 15 -7.04 -4.29 -8.49
N ALA A 16 -7.97 -3.86 -9.35
CA ALA A 16 -9.40 -3.98 -9.08
C ALA A 16 -9.87 -5.44 -9.04
N GLN A 17 -9.32 -6.29 -9.91
CA GLN A 17 -9.64 -7.71 -9.95
C GLN A 17 -9.07 -8.42 -8.71
N LEU A 18 -7.84 -8.10 -8.31
CA LEU A 18 -7.24 -8.59 -7.06
C LEU A 18 -8.15 -8.29 -5.86
N ILE A 19 -8.59 -7.04 -5.69
CA ILE A 19 -9.49 -6.64 -4.58
C ILE A 19 -10.81 -7.43 -4.62
N ARG A 20 -11.38 -7.63 -5.81
CA ARG A 20 -12.61 -8.41 -5.99
C ARG A 20 -12.41 -9.86 -5.58
N ILE A 21 -11.32 -10.50 -6.00
CA ILE A 21 -10.99 -11.88 -5.63
C ILE A 21 -10.82 -12.00 -4.11
N THR A 22 -10.07 -11.10 -3.48
CA THR A 22 -9.87 -11.08 -2.02
C THR A 22 -11.21 -11.00 -1.27
N ALA A 23 -12.14 -10.16 -1.73
CA ALA A 23 -13.47 -10.06 -1.13
C ALA A 23 -14.31 -11.33 -1.30
N VAL A 24 -14.25 -11.98 -2.46
CA VAL A 24 -14.93 -13.26 -2.74
C VAL A 24 -14.38 -14.36 -1.83
N VAL A 25 -13.06 -14.52 -1.79
CA VAL A 25 -12.37 -15.52 -0.94
C VAL A 25 -12.72 -15.28 0.53
N ARG A 26 -12.70 -14.03 1.01
CA ARG A 26 -13.10 -13.68 2.38
C ARG A 26 -14.51 -14.15 2.71
N ARG A 27 -15.48 -13.87 1.85
CA ARG A 27 -16.87 -14.29 2.05
C ARG A 27 -16.98 -15.81 2.14
N VAL A 28 -16.28 -16.54 1.28
CA VAL A 28 -16.31 -18.00 1.28
C VAL A 28 -15.65 -18.57 2.53
N VAL A 29 -14.52 -18.02 2.96
CA VAL A 29 -13.88 -18.37 4.23
C VAL A 29 -14.85 -18.12 5.38
N GLN A 30 -15.57 -16.99 5.41
CA GLN A 30 -16.56 -16.72 6.46
C GLN A 30 -17.70 -17.75 6.47
N GLU A 31 -18.26 -18.07 5.30
CA GLU A 31 -19.34 -19.05 5.16
C GLU A 31 -18.91 -20.45 5.64
N MET A 32 -17.70 -20.84 5.26
CA MET A 32 -17.03 -22.06 5.70
C MET A 32 -16.92 -22.20 7.23
N HIS A 33 -16.86 -21.09 7.97
CA HIS A 33 -16.83 -21.11 9.44
C HIS A 33 -18.22 -21.26 10.08
N MET A 34 -19.31 -21.11 9.32
CA MET A 34 -20.69 -21.12 9.86
C MET A 34 -21.22 -22.53 10.16
N GLY A 35 -20.59 -23.58 9.64
CA GLY A 35 -21.01 -24.96 9.88
C GLY A 35 -20.29 -25.97 9.00
N PRO A 36 -20.55 -27.27 9.19
CA PRO A 36 -19.94 -28.33 8.41
C PRO A 36 -20.38 -28.27 6.94
N MET A 37 -19.44 -28.46 6.03
CA MET A 37 -19.72 -28.48 4.60
C MET A 37 -20.20 -29.86 4.13
N ASP A 38 -21.29 -29.87 3.35
CA ASP A 38 -21.70 -31.05 2.61
C ASP A 38 -20.79 -31.32 1.39
N ASN A 39 -20.99 -32.46 0.72
CA ASN A 39 -20.13 -32.83 -0.41
C ASN A 39 -20.26 -31.84 -1.58
N ALA A 40 -21.45 -31.29 -1.82
CA ALA A 40 -21.68 -30.33 -2.88
C ALA A 40 -20.96 -29.00 -2.60
N ALA A 41 -21.00 -28.51 -1.36
CA ALA A 41 -20.26 -27.32 -0.92
C ALA A 41 -18.76 -27.51 -1.09
N ARG A 42 -18.21 -28.68 -0.71
CA ARG A 42 -16.79 -28.99 -0.92
C ARG A 42 -16.38 -28.91 -2.39
N VAL A 43 -17.17 -29.48 -3.29
CA VAL A 43 -16.90 -29.43 -4.74
C VAL A 43 -16.96 -27.99 -5.25
N ARG A 44 -17.94 -27.19 -4.80
CA ARG A 44 -18.06 -25.77 -5.18
C ARG A 44 -16.86 -24.95 -4.71
N VAL A 45 -16.42 -25.12 -3.46
CA VAL A 45 -15.25 -24.40 -2.94
C VAL A 45 -13.97 -24.84 -3.63
N GLN A 46 -13.81 -26.12 -3.93
CA GLN A 46 -12.68 -26.60 -4.72
C GLN A 46 -12.65 -25.95 -6.11
N PHE A 47 -13.78 -25.86 -6.79
CA PHE A 47 -13.89 -25.18 -8.08
C PHE A 47 -13.53 -23.70 -7.94
N LEU A 48 -14.09 -23.02 -6.94
CA LEU A 48 -13.79 -21.61 -6.68
C LEU A 48 -12.30 -21.36 -6.40
N LEU A 49 -11.66 -22.22 -5.60
CA LEU A 49 -10.22 -22.10 -5.32
C LEU A 49 -9.39 -22.22 -6.60
N ARG A 50 -9.76 -23.13 -7.53
CA ARG A 50 -9.11 -23.25 -8.84
C ARG A 50 -9.30 -21.99 -9.69
N GLU A 51 -10.53 -21.51 -9.79
CA GLU A 51 -10.86 -20.29 -10.55
C GLU A 51 -10.13 -19.07 -9.99
N CYS A 52 -10.14 -18.88 -8.67
CA CYS A 52 -9.43 -17.76 -8.04
C CYS A 52 -7.92 -17.83 -8.30
N LEU A 53 -7.30 -19.01 -8.24
CA LEU A 53 -5.88 -19.16 -8.56
C LEU A 53 -5.58 -18.84 -10.02
N ALA A 54 -6.42 -19.28 -10.96
CA ALA A 54 -6.28 -18.98 -12.38
C ALA A 54 -6.47 -17.48 -12.68
N GLU A 55 -7.47 -16.84 -12.09
CA GLU A 55 -7.66 -15.39 -12.23
C GLU A 55 -6.48 -14.61 -11.63
N LEU A 56 -5.90 -15.08 -10.52
CA LEU A 56 -4.72 -14.45 -9.91
C LEU A 56 -3.49 -14.56 -10.81
N ASP A 57 -3.35 -15.66 -11.58
CA ASP A 57 -2.27 -15.80 -12.55
C ASP A 57 -2.28 -14.69 -13.60
N GLU A 58 -3.47 -14.21 -13.99
CA GLU A 58 -3.65 -13.10 -14.94
C GLU A 58 -3.42 -11.72 -14.30
N CYS A 59 -3.62 -11.61 -12.98
CA CYS A 59 -3.51 -10.35 -12.26
C CYS A 59 -2.09 -10.03 -11.77
N LEU A 60 -1.30 -11.07 -11.51
CA LEU A 60 0.00 -10.98 -10.85
C LEU A 60 1.14 -11.23 -11.84
N ASP A 61 2.30 -10.65 -11.58
CA ASP A 61 3.49 -10.97 -12.34
C ASP A 61 4.01 -12.40 -12.08
N SER A 62 4.99 -12.82 -12.87
CA SER A 62 5.57 -14.17 -12.75
C SER A 62 6.24 -14.45 -11.39
N SER A 63 6.77 -13.43 -10.72
CA SER A 63 7.47 -13.57 -9.45
C SER A 63 6.47 -13.82 -8.31
N LEU A 64 5.42 -13.00 -8.23
CA LEU A 64 4.34 -13.15 -7.26
C LEU A 64 3.53 -14.43 -7.52
N ASN A 65 3.31 -14.80 -8.78
CA ASN A 65 2.67 -16.08 -9.09
C ASN A 65 3.49 -17.27 -8.58
N ALA A 66 4.81 -17.25 -8.77
CA ALA A 66 5.68 -18.31 -8.24
C ALA A 66 5.65 -18.37 -6.71
N GLU A 67 5.64 -17.22 -6.04
CA GLU A 67 5.51 -17.13 -4.59
C GLU A 67 4.15 -17.64 -4.09
N LEU A 68 3.06 -17.18 -4.70
CA LEU A 68 1.70 -17.60 -4.36
C LEU A 68 1.56 -19.12 -4.47
N ARG A 69 2.04 -19.73 -5.56
CA ARG A 69 2.00 -21.19 -5.76
C ARG A 69 2.84 -21.97 -4.76
N ARG A 70 3.92 -21.38 -4.26
CA ARG A 70 4.73 -21.97 -3.19
C ARG A 70 3.98 -21.97 -1.86
N VAL A 71 3.25 -20.90 -1.57
CA VAL A 71 2.52 -20.72 -0.30
C VAL A 71 1.20 -21.50 -0.30
N VAL A 72 0.40 -21.36 -1.36
CA VAL A 72 -0.91 -22.03 -1.51
C VAL A 72 -0.71 -23.35 -2.24
N ARG A 73 0.04 -24.27 -1.61
CA ARG A 73 0.20 -25.63 -2.12
C ARG A 73 -0.93 -26.51 -1.59
N ILE A 74 -1.83 -26.93 -2.48
CA ILE A 74 -2.90 -27.88 -2.14
C ILE A 74 -3.03 -28.95 -3.22
N ASP A 75 -3.15 -30.21 -2.79
CA ASP A 75 -3.68 -31.27 -3.64
C ASP A 75 -5.20 -31.24 -3.55
N LEU A 76 -5.83 -30.95 -4.68
CA LEU A 76 -7.29 -30.88 -4.78
C LEU A 76 -7.90 -32.27 -4.97
N ALA A 77 -7.12 -33.29 -5.35
CA ALA A 77 -7.63 -34.66 -5.39
C ALA A 77 -7.80 -35.19 -3.96
N GLY A 78 -9.02 -35.57 -3.59
CA GLY A 78 -9.30 -36.13 -2.26
C GLY A 78 -9.19 -35.13 -1.10
N CYS A 79 -9.24 -33.82 -1.38
CA CYS A 79 -9.14 -32.82 -0.32
C CYS A 79 -10.28 -32.94 0.69
N THR A 80 -9.92 -32.97 1.97
CA THR A 80 -10.88 -32.90 3.08
C THR A 80 -11.42 -31.47 3.25
N GLU A 81 -12.54 -31.34 3.94
CA GLU A 81 -13.09 -30.05 4.35
C GLU A 81 -12.06 -29.18 5.09
N LYS A 82 -11.33 -29.76 6.04
CA LYS A 82 -10.29 -29.05 6.81
C LYS A 82 -9.16 -28.56 5.92
N SER A 83 -8.71 -29.37 4.95
CA SER A 83 -7.68 -28.92 4.00
C SER A 83 -8.18 -27.78 3.10
N LEU A 84 -9.45 -27.78 2.70
CA LEU A 84 -10.04 -26.66 1.96
C LEU A 84 -10.09 -25.39 2.83
N HIS A 85 -10.49 -25.49 4.10
CA HIS A 85 -10.45 -24.36 5.04
C HIS A 85 -9.06 -23.75 5.14
N VAL A 86 -8.04 -24.60 5.37
CA VAL A 86 -6.66 -24.13 5.50
C VAL A 86 -6.19 -23.46 4.22
N ALA A 87 -6.39 -24.08 3.05
CA ALA A 87 -5.93 -23.48 1.79
C ALA A 87 -6.62 -22.15 1.45
N MET A 88 -7.93 -22.06 1.66
CA MET A 88 -8.67 -20.81 1.43
C MET A 88 -8.25 -19.71 2.41
N ALA A 89 -8.02 -20.05 3.70
CA ALA A 89 -7.53 -19.10 4.69
C ALA A 89 -6.09 -18.64 4.39
N THR A 90 -5.21 -19.56 3.96
CA THR A 90 -3.84 -19.22 3.53
C THR A 90 -3.86 -18.32 2.30
N LEU A 91 -4.71 -18.62 1.31
CA LEU A 91 -4.90 -17.75 0.15
C LEU A 91 -5.37 -16.35 0.58
N LEU A 92 -6.42 -16.28 1.42
CA LEU A 92 -6.94 -15.01 1.92
C LEU A 92 -5.87 -14.19 2.63
N GLY A 93 -5.14 -14.79 3.57
CA GLY A 93 -4.13 -14.08 4.35
C GLY A 93 -2.99 -13.55 3.48
N TRP A 94 -2.58 -14.31 2.46
CA TRP A 94 -1.57 -13.85 1.50
C TRP A 94 -2.10 -12.66 0.67
N LEU A 95 -3.35 -12.73 0.19
CA LEU A 95 -3.97 -11.67 -0.59
C LEU A 95 -4.19 -10.38 0.24
N GLU A 96 -4.62 -10.51 1.49
CA GLU A 96 -4.75 -9.38 2.41
C GLU A 96 -3.39 -8.73 2.68
N GLY A 97 -2.36 -9.53 2.94
CA GLY A 97 -1.00 -9.03 3.11
C GLY A 97 -0.45 -8.29 1.88
N LEU A 98 -0.76 -8.78 0.68
CA LEU A 98 -0.38 -8.10 -0.56
C LEU A 98 -1.09 -6.74 -0.71
N VAL A 99 -2.41 -6.71 -0.50
CA VAL A 99 -3.19 -5.46 -0.60
C VAL A 99 -2.74 -4.45 0.45
N ASP A 100 -2.60 -4.87 1.70
CA ASP A 100 -2.16 -3.98 2.78
C ASP A 100 -0.73 -3.49 2.56
N GLY A 101 0.18 -4.36 2.11
CA GLY A 101 1.56 -3.99 1.77
C GLY A 101 1.64 -2.91 0.70
N ILE A 102 0.82 -3.02 -0.36
CA ILE A 102 0.71 -2.00 -1.41
C ILE A 102 0.22 -0.66 -0.84
N GLN A 103 -0.82 -0.67 -0.01
CA GLN A 103 -1.37 0.56 0.58
C GLN A 103 -0.40 1.20 1.58
N MET A 104 0.32 0.41 2.37
CA MET A 104 1.34 0.88 3.30
C MET A 104 2.51 1.54 2.55
N ALA A 105 3.02 0.91 1.48
CA ALA A 105 4.09 1.47 0.66
C ALA A 105 3.68 2.81 0.02
N LEU A 106 2.46 2.89 -0.52
CA LEU A 106 1.93 4.12 -1.11
C LEU A 106 1.72 5.23 -0.06
N THR A 107 1.24 4.87 1.13
CA THR A 107 1.04 5.82 2.23
C THR A 107 2.38 6.36 2.73
N ALA A 108 3.39 5.50 2.90
CA ALA A 108 4.73 5.91 3.27
C ALA A 108 5.31 6.90 2.25
N GLN A 109 5.10 6.66 0.94
CA GLN A 109 5.51 7.57 -0.12
C GLN A 109 4.86 8.96 0.01
N ARG A 110 3.54 9.01 0.27
CA ARG A 110 2.81 10.27 0.48
C ARG A 110 3.34 11.05 1.67
N LEU A 111 3.61 10.37 2.79
CA LEU A 111 4.17 10.99 3.99
C LEU A 111 5.57 11.56 3.75
N ALA A 112 6.44 10.86 3.01
CA ALA A 112 7.77 11.37 2.64
C ALA A 112 7.68 12.68 1.84
N THR A 113 6.78 12.75 0.85
CA THR A 113 6.56 13.99 0.09
C THR A 113 6.04 15.15 0.95
N VAL A 114 5.17 14.88 1.93
CA VAL A 114 4.68 15.90 2.87
C VAL A 114 5.79 16.38 3.81
N ALA A 115 6.63 15.47 4.30
CA ALA A 115 7.78 15.80 5.14
C ALA A 115 8.81 16.65 4.39
N ASP A 116 9.11 16.30 3.13
CA ASP A 116 10.01 17.07 2.26
C ASP A 116 9.48 18.48 2.01
N ALA A 117 8.18 18.62 1.74
CA ALA A 117 7.54 19.93 1.56
C ALA A 117 7.61 20.78 2.84
N ARG A 118 7.37 20.19 4.02
CA ARG A 118 7.46 20.89 5.31
C ARG A 118 8.88 21.39 5.59
N ASN A 119 9.90 20.59 5.31
CA ASN A 119 11.30 20.96 5.53
C ASN A 119 11.73 22.16 4.65
N LYS A 120 11.25 22.23 3.40
CA LYS A 120 11.50 23.38 2.50
C LYS A 120 10.88 24.67 3.03
N ILE A 121 9.63 24.61 3.50
CA ILE A 121 8.92 25.78 4.06
C ILE A 121 9.61 26.30 5.33
N SER A 122 10.07 25.41 6.21
CA SER A 122 10.82 25.82 7.41
C SER A 122 12.17 26.46 7.09
N GLN A 123 12.88 26.02 6.04
CA GLN A 123 14.13 26.66 5.61
C GLN A 123 13.90 28.07 5.03
N GLU A 124 12.85 28.26 4.22
CA GLU A 124 12.51 29.56 3.63
C GLU A 124 12.02 30.57 4.69
N GLY A 125 11.23 30.12 5.68
CA GLY A 125 10.81 30.95 6.80
C GLY A 125 11.97 31.42 7.70
N THR A 126 13.05 30.64 7.78
CA THR A 126 14.24 30.99 8.57
C THR A 126 15.14 31.99 7.82
N ALA A 127 15.23 31.87 6.49
CA ALA A 127 16.01 32.79 5.65
C ALA A 127 15.41 34.21 5.60
N LEU A 128 14.09 34.35 5.62
CA LEU A 128 13.41 35.66 5.65
C LEU A 128 13.48 36.35 7.02
N SER A 129 13.80 35.62 8.09
CA SER A 129 13.85 36.19 9.45
C SER A 129 15.23 36.72 9.87
N PHE A 130 16.31 36.45 9.12
CA PHE A 130 17.68 36.85 9.49
C PHE A 130 18.20 38.12 8.79
N ASN A 131 17.55 38.58 7.71
CA ASN A 131 18.03 39.74 6.93
C ASN A 131 17.50 41.12 7.42
N GLY A 132 16.83 41.16 8.58
CA GLY A 132 16.15 42.36 9.11
C GLY A 132 16.89 43.17 10.18
N LEU A 133 18.03 42.71 10.70
CA LEU A 133 18.62 43.27 11.93
C LEU A 133 20.05 43.83 11.84
N ASN A 134 20.63 44.01 10.64
CA ASN A 134 22.01 44.52 10.53
C ASN A 134 22.14 45.78 9.67
N ARG A 135 21.38 46.84 10.00
CA ARG A 135 21.50 48.16 9.36
C ARG A 135 21.36 49.36 10.33
N THR A 136 21.93 49.32 11.53
CA THR A 136 22.09 50.53 12.35
C THR A 136 23.33 50.48 13.24
N THR A 137 24.53 50.52 12.68
CA THR A 137 25.72 50.96 13.44
C THR A 137 26.67 51.65 12.47
N GLY A 138 26.72 52.99 12.54
CA GLY A 138 27.68 53.78 11.79
C GLY A 138 27.17 55.17 11.42
N ALA A 139 27.75 56.18 12.07
CA ALA A 139 27.82 57.58 11.66
C ALA A 139 26.55 58.44 11.83
N ARG A 140 26.46 59.12 12.99
CA ARG A 140 25.88 60.46 13.08
C ARG A 140 26.78 61.36 13.93
N GLU A 141 27.73 61.99 13.26
CA GLU A 141 28.42 63.18 13.74
C GLU A 141 28.42 64.19 12.58
N SER A 142 27.61 65.24 12.70
CA SER A 142 27.91 66.62 12.26
C SER A 142 26.67 67.51 12.38
N VAL A 143 26.69 68.34 13.43
CA VAL A 143 26.22 69.73 13.56
C VAL A 143 25.67 70.40 12.29
N ARG A 144 24.46 70.98 12.36
CA ARG A 144 24.24 72.39 11.96
C ARG A 144 22.91 72.98 12.46
N THR A 145 23.07 74.06 13.22
CA THR A 145 22.10 75.02 13.74
C THR A 145 21.44 75.84 12.62
N GLY A 146 20.19 76.27 12.83
CA GLY A 146 19.45 77.23 12.00
C GLY A 146 17.95 77.02 12.21
N GLN A 147 17.33 77.54 13.27
CA GLN A 147 16.85 78.92 13.38
C GLN A 147 15.88 79.31 12.26
N TYR A 148 14.59 79.12 12.49
CA TYR A 148 13.56 79.99 11.91
C TYR A 148 12.49 80.25 12.99
N LEU A 149 12.13 81.53 13.06
CA LEU A 149 11.13 82.15 13.92
C LEU A 149 9.73 81.58 13.67
#